data_AF-A0A424MJN2-F1
#
_entry.id   AF-A0A424MJN2-F1
#
_cell.length_a   1.000
_cell.length_b   1.000
_cell.length_c   1.000
_cell.angle_alpha   90.00
_cell.angle_beta   90.00
_cell.angle_gamma   90.00
#
_symmetry.space_group_name_H-M   'P 1'
#
loop_
_entity.id
_entity.type
_entity.pdbx_description
1 polymer ?
#
loop_
_entity_poly.entity_id
_entity_poly.type
_entity_poly.pdbx_seq_one_letter_code
_entity_poly.pdbx_strand_id
1 'polypeptide(L)' 'MNDNLLIKKLNFKSRRGMKETTFVVKNFLKNFDGMNSEEKSELLDLLELNDQDLFDLIFKQKEVFILKYPNLKKFAY' A
#
# COMPACT_ATOMS: atom_id res chain seq x y z
N MET A 1 -16.19 5.57 -10.86
CA MET A 1 -15.95 5.56 -9.40
C MET A 1 -15.23 6.85 -9.06
N ASN A 2 -15.72 7.67 -8.13
CA ASN A 2 -15.11 8.97 -7.81
C ASN A 2 -13.75 8.76 -7.12
N ASP A 3 -12.65 8.93 -7.86
CA ASP A 3 -11.27 8.83 -7.34
C ASP A 3 -11.07 9.65 -6.05
N ASN A 4 -11.73 10.81 -5.94
CA ASN A 4 -11.74 11.64 -4.73
C ASN A 4 -12.27 10.93 -3.47
N LEU A 5 -13.28 10.08 -3.59
CA LEU A 5 -13.82 9.34 -2.45
C LEU A 5 -12.86 8.21 -2.04
N LEU A 6 -12.23 7.59 -3.05
CA LEU A 6 -11.23 6.55 -2.87
C LEU A 6 -10.01 7.12 -2.14
N ILE A 7 -9.48 8.26 -2.59
CA ILE A 7 -8.34 8.94 -1.97
C ILE A 7 -8.63 9.33 -0.52
N LYS A 8 -9.85 9.79 -0.19
CA LYS A 8 -10.23 10.07 1.20
C LYS A 8 -10.24 8.80 2.05
N LYS A 9 -10.81 7.69 1.54
CA LYS A 9 -10.82 6.39 2.22
C LYS A 9 -9.40 5.85 2.43
N LEU A 10 -8.56 5.98 1.41
CA LEU A 10 -7.15 5.60 1.43
C LEU A 10 -6.35 6.44 2.43
N ASN A 11 -6.54 7.76 2.45
CA ASN A 11 -5.91 8.65 3.43
C ASN A 11 -6.33 8.30 4.86
N PHE A 12 -7.59 7.92 5.09
CA PHE A 12 -8.02 7.40 6.39
C PHE A 12 -7.30 6.08 6.73
N LYS A 13 -7.26 5.14 5.78
CA LYS A 13 -6.54 3.85 5.92
C LYS A 13 -5.03 3.98 6.03
N SER A 14 -4.44 5.12 5.66
CA SER A 14 -3.00 5.36 5.81
C SER A 14 -2.57 5.68 7.24
N ARG A 15 -3.51 6.05 8.11
CA ARG A 15 -3.24 6.33 9.51
C ARG A 15 -3.13 5.01 10.25
N ARG A 16 -1.90 4.53 10.37
CA ARG A 16 -1.55 3.28 11.02
C ARG A 16 -0.98 3.52 12.42
N GLY A 17 -1.03 2.51 13.27
CA GLY A 17 -0.50 2.57 14.64
C GLY A 17 1.03 2.65 14.69
N MET A 18 1.71 2.23 13.63
CA MET A 18 3.17 2.22 13.52
C MET A 18 3.67 3.31 12.55
N LYS A 19 4.81 3.93 12.88
CA LYS A 19 5.40 5.00 12.05
C LYS A 19 5.89 4.45 10.71
N GLU A 20 6.47 3.25 10.75
CA GLU A 20 7.05 2.54 9.61
C GLU A 20 5.97 2.20 8.58
N THR A 21 4.86 1.60 9.01
CA THR A 21 3.75 1.25 8.11
C THR A 21 3.04 2.50 7.59
N THR A 22 2.89 3.54 8.42
CA THR A 22 2.37 4.84 7.99
C THR A 22 3.23 5.45 6.88
N PHE A 23 4.56 5.39 7.00
CA PHE A 23 5.49 5.90 5.99
C PHE A 23 5.34 5.15 4.66
N VAL A 24 5.33 3.81 4.73
CA VAL A 24 5.16 2.94 3.57
C VAL A 24 3.85 3.23 2.84
N VAL A 25 2.72 3.25 3.55
CA VAL A 25 1.41 3.54 2.94
C VAL A 25 1.37 4.93 2.32
N LYS A 26 1.90 5.95 3.03
CA LYS A 26 1.96 7.32 2.47
C LYS A 26 2.77 7.37 1.17
N ASN A 27 3.86 6.61 1.07
CA ASN A 27 4.65 6.55 -0.14
C ASN A 27 3.85 5.95 -1.31
N PHE A 28 3.11 4.88 -1.07
CA PHE A 28 2.23 4.31 -2.09
C PHE A 28 1.10 5.27 -2.49
N LEU A 29 0.46 5.93 -1.52
CA LEU A 29 -0.63 6.87 -1.81
C LEU A 29 -0.17 8.10 -2.59
N LYS A 30 1.05 8.59 -2.36
CA LYS A 30 1.62 9.70 -3.13
C LYS A 30 1.75 9.36 -4.62
N ASN A 31 2.01 8.09 -4.93
CA ASN A 31 2.15 7.59 -6.30
C ASN A 31 0.83 7.05 -6.88
N PHE A 32 -0.26 7.04 -6.11
CA PHE A 32 -1.53 6.42 -6.49
C PHE A 32 -2.13 6.99 -7.78
N ASP A 33 -2.04 8.29 -8.01
CA ASP A 33 -2.58 8.91 -9.23
C ASP A 33 -1.83 8.48 -10.50
N GLY A 34 -0.56 8.09 -10.37
CA GLY A 34 0.27 7.58 -11.47
C GLY A 34 0.20 6.06 -11.66
N MET A 35 -0.49 5.34 -10.77
CA MET A 35 -0.60 3.88 -10.84
C MET A 35 -1.63 3.44 -11.89
N ASN A 36 -1.33 2.33 -12.57
CA ASN A 36 -2.26 1.66 -13.46
C ASN A 36 -3.37 0.91 -12.67
N SER A 37 -4.37 0.38 -13.36
CA SER A 37 -5.50 -0.30 -12.72
C SER A 37 -5.09 -1.53 -11.89
N GLU A 38 -4.05 -2.25 -12.30
CA GLU A 38 -3.54 -3.45 -11.61
C GLU A 38 -2.79 -3.06 -10.32
N GLU A 39 -1.92 -2.06 -10.39
CA GLU A 39 -1.19 -1.48 -9.26
C GLU A 39 -2.16 -0.90 -8.22
N LYS A 40 -3.21 -0.20 -8.66
CA LYS A 40 -4.27 0.31 -7.76
C LYS A 40 -5.02 -0.83 -7.07
N SER A 41 -5.30 -1.92 -7.78
CA SER A 41 -5.95 -3.09 -7.20
C SER A 41 -5.07 -3.77 -6.15
N GLU A 42 -3.79 -3.98 -6.45
CA GLU A 42 -2.81 -4.53 -5.51
C GLU A 42 -2.67 -3.65 -4.26
N LEU A 43 -2.66 -2.33 -4.43
CA LEU A 43 -2.55 -1.40 -3.31
C LEU A 43 -3.78 -1.46 -2.41
N LEU A 44 -4.97 -1.57 -2.99
CA LEU A 44 -6.21 -1.71 -2.21
C LEU A 44 -6.18 -2.98 -1.36
N ASP A 45 -5.76 -4.11 -1.92
CA ASP A 45 -5.61 -5.37 -1.17
C ASP A 45 -4.56 -5.25 -0.06
N LEU A 46 -3.41 -4.62 -0.34
CA LEU A 46 -2.37 -4.39 0.66
C LEU A 46 -2.86 -3.50 1.82
N LEU A 47 -3.77 -2.56 1.55
CA LEU A 47 -4.36 -1.68 2.56
C LEU A 47 -5.51 -2.30 3.35
N GLU A 48 -5.98 -3.49 2.97
CA GLU A 48 -6.85 -4.31 3.82
C GLU A 48 -6.05 -5.05 4.90
N LEU A 49 -4.72 -5.19 4.76
CA LEU A 49 -3.87 -5.80 5.79
C LEU A 49 -3.81 -4.94 7.05
N ASN A 50 -3.70 -5.60 8.20
CA ASN A 50 -3.42 -4.94 9.47
C ASN A 50 -1.96 -4.45 9.50
N ASP A 51 -1.61 -3.64 10.51
CA ASP A 51 -0.28 -3.03 10.59
C ASP A 51 0.84 -4.04 10.78
N GLN A 52 0.58 -5.12 11.52
CA GLN A 52 1.60 -6.12 11.82
C GLN A 52 1.93 -6.97 10.60
N ASP A 53 0.90 -7.41 9.87
CA ASP A 53 1.03 -8.15 8.62
C ASP A 53 1.68 -7.29 7.54
N LEU A 54 1.27 -6.02 7.42
CA LEU A 54 1.88 -5.09 6.48
C LEU A 54 3.37 -4.88 6.79
N PHE A 55 3.71 -4.69 8.06
CA PHE A 55 5.09 -4.54 8.48
C PHE A 55 5.91 -5.80 8.19
N ASP A 56 5.44 -6.97 8.63
CA ASP A 56 6.13 -8.22 8.42
C ASP A 56 6.28 -8.53 6.93
N LEU A 57 5.27 -8.22 6.12
CA LEU A 57 5.32 -8.44 4.68
C LEU A 57 6.36 -7.53 3.99
N ILE A 58 6.40 -6.24 4.31
CA ILE A 58 7.31 -5.27 3.68
C ILE A 58 8.75 -5.40 4.20
N PHE A 59 8.92 -5.62 5.50
CA PHE A 59 10.23 -5.54 6.17
C PHE A 59 10.85 -6.90 6.51
N LYS A 60 10.05 -7.95 6.76
CA LYS A 60 10.57 -9.29 7.11
C LYS A 60 10.44 -10.30 5.98
N GLN A 61 9.38 -10.21 5.16
CA GLN A 61 9.02 -11.18 4.13
C GLN A 61 9.02 -10.54 2.74
N LYS A 62 10.09 -9.81 2.42
CA LYS A 62 10.25 -9.08 1.15
C LYS A 62 10.02 -9.97 -0.09
N GLU A 63 10.46 -11.23 -0.05
CA GLU A 63 10.25 -12.17 -1.16
C GLU A 63 8.76 -12.50 -1.37
N VAL A 64 8.02 -12.68 -0.26
CA VAL A 64 6.57 -12.91 -0.28
C VAL A 64 5.84 -11.67 -0.79
N PHE A 65 6.29 -10.47 -0.40
CA PHE A 65 5.77 -9.22 -0.94
C PHE A 65 5.93 -9.13 -2.46
N ILE A 66 7.14 -9.40 -2.98
CA ILE A 66 7.41 -9.34 -4.43
C ILE A 66 6.60 -10.39 -5.19
N LEU A 67 6.37 -11.57 -4.61
CA LEU A 67 5.55 -12.62 -5.20
C LEU A 67 4.06 -12.27 -5.23
N LYS A 68 3.52 -11.71 -4.14
CA LYS A 68 2.10 -11.34 -4.04
C LYS A 68 1.76 -10.04 -4.76
N TYR A 69 2.67 -9.07 -4.74
CA TYR A 69 2.47 -7.72 -5.26
C TYR A 69 3.59 -7.33 -6.23
N PRO A 70 3.72 -8.05 -7.35
CA PRO A 70 4.82 -7.85 -8.30
C PRO A 70 4.80 -6.46 -8.95
N ASN A 71 3.62 -5.83 -9.04
CA ASN A 71 3.48 -4.50 -9.64
C ASN A 71 3.80 -3.38 -8.62
N LEU A 72 3.46 -3.59 -7.34
CA LEU A 72 3.81 -2.63 -6.27
C LEU A 72 5.30 -2.59 -5.90
N LYS A 73 6.10 -3.59 -6.29
CA LYS A 73 7.54 -3.65 -5.93
C LYS A 73 8.31 -2.38 -6.30
N LYS A 74 7.90 -1.68 -7.35
CA LYS A 74 8.53 -0.45 -7.86
C LYS A 74 8.36 0.76 -6.93
N PHE A 75 7.38 0.70 -6.03
CA PHE A 75 7.06 1.81 -5.12
C PHE A 75 7.46 1.52 -3.67
N ALA A 76 7.83 0.27 -3.37
CA ALA A 76 8.27 -0.15 -2.04
C ALA A 76 9.76 0.13 -1.76
N TYR A 77 10.58 0.28 -2.80
CA TYR A 77 12.03 0.48 -2.72
C TYR A 77 12.49 1.60 -3.66
#